data_AF-A0AAJ2DD60-F1
#
_entry.id   AF-A0AAJ2DD60-F1
#
_cell.length_a   1.000
_cell.length_b   1.000
_cell.length_c   1.000
_cell.angle_alpha   90.00
_cell.angle_beta   90.00
_cell.angle_gamma   90.00
#
_symmetry.space_group_name_H-M   'P 1'
#
loop_
_entity.id
_entity.type
_entity.pdbx_description
1 polymer ?
#
loop_
_entity_poly.entity_id
_entity_poly.type
_entity_poly.pdbx_seq_one_letter_code
_entity_poly.pdbx_strand_id
1 'polypeptide(L)'
;MRLPKLALLLSGVMMTLTANAEEPRLYIRSLFDIEYAFCAIKTNGVLGLDNRNSARQGRGFGTSSTAAMLFLENGENEISLELGALGWFDKKATSVSERAQFNPQAGCKLELTAMRGSNNEILSAIEVGIGKDGLPEAKVPADEQKFKTISGPVVKQKILAEQVVRGHKDDEYFNLYKYPSKMEVYRFSRQVKVSGLPEWPWAKAAPYSDTPEQRKGLEQAYLQIWRSMDNKDLATLRKQLKLSLAAWAWSTGETEESIFVDRDMVSDIHNSQFKMIPINWQDYDVQIMNKGRMVRLINKSDPSFSPLAYYTNDDGSMSINFIAPIFSLINGEFVLVI
;
A
#
# COMPACT_ATOMS: atom_id res chain seq x y z
N MET A 1 -47.63 -41.70 50.94
CA MET A 1 -46.98 -41.37 52.23
C MET A 1 -46.23 -40.05 52.03
N ARG A 2 -46.66 -38.97 52.70
CA ARG A 2 -46.06 -37.63 52.58
C ARG A 2 -44.73 -37.60 53.34
N LEU A 3 -43.68 -37.04 52.74
CA LEU A 3 -42.50 -36.55 53.46
C LEU A 3 -42.23 -35.08 53.11
N PRO A 4 -41.64 -34.30 54.04
CA PRO A 4 -41.79 -32.85 54.11
C PRO A 4 -40.73 -32.09 53.30
N LYS A 5 -41.09 -30.86 52.93
CA LYS A 5 -40.26 -29.88 52.23
C LYS A 5 -39.07 -29.48 53.11
N LEU A 6 -37.85 -29.72 52.64
CA LEU A 6 -36.63 -29.11 53.17
C LEU A 6 -36.32 -27.87 52.31
N ALA A 7 -36.44 -26.68 52.91
CA ALA A 7 -36.05 -25.43 52.29
C ALA A 7 -34.53 -25.26 52.40
N LEU A 8 -33.83 -25.30 51.27
CA LEU A 8 -32.41 -25.00 51.18
C LEU A 8 -32.25 -23.54 50.74
N LEU A 9 -31.86 -22.66 51.67
CA LEU A 9 -31.45 -21.29 51.40
C LEU A 9 -30.06 -21.30 50.75
N LEU A 10 -30.01 -21.23 49.42
CA LEU A 10 -28.78 -20.95 48.67
C LEU A 10 -28.58 -19.42 48.61
N SER A 11 -27.68 -18.91 49.45
CA SER A 11 -27.14 -17.56 49.31
C SER A 11 -26.26 -17.52 48.06
N GLY A 12 -26.81 -16.98 46.97
CA GLY A 12 -26.06 -16.69 45.75
C GLY A 12 -25.19 -15.46 45.94
N VAL A 13 -23.88 -15.65 46.03
CA VAL A 13 -22.90 -14.58 45.80
C VAL A 13 -22.86 -14.35 44.29
N MET A 14 -23.52 -13.29 43.81
CA MET A 14 -23.30 -12.80 42.44
C MET A 14 -21.92 -12.16 42.38
N MET A 15 -20.92 -12.91 41.92
CA MET A 15 -19.69 -12.29 41.40
C MET A 15 -20.03 -11.67 40.05
N THR A 16 -20.26 -10.36 40.02
CA THR A 16 -20.28 -9.60 38.77
C THR A 16 -18.86 -9.54 38.21
N LEU A 17 -18.56 -10.43 37.26
CA LEU A 17 -17.41 -10.28 36.38
C LEU A 17 -17.63 -9.01 35.56
N THR A 18 -16.96 -7.92 35.94
CA THR A 18 -16.83 -6.74 35.08
C THR A 18 -15.93 -7.14 33.92
N ALA A 19 -16.54 -7.56 32.81
CA ALA A 19 -15.86 -7.63 31.53
C ALA A 19 -15.49 -6.20 31.15
N ASN A 20 -14.22 -5.82 31.33
CA ASN A 20 -13.68 -4.62 30.72
C ASN A 20 -13.66 -4.88 29.21
N ALA A 21 -14.70 -4.43 28.50
CA ALA A 21 -14.67 -4.38 27.05
C ALA A 21 -13.52 -3.45 26.65
N GLU A 22 -12.46 -4.01 26.09
CA GLU A 22 -11.35 -3.24 25.54
C GLU A 22 -11.93 -2.29 24.47
N GLU A 23 -11.58 -1.00 24.53
CA GLU A 23 -12.12 -0.05 23.57
C GLU A 23 -11.73 -0.48 22.14
N PRO A 24 -12.67 -0.44 21.17
CA PRO A 24 -12.38 -0.88 19.82
C PRO A 24 -11.24 -0.05 19.22
N ARG A 25 -10.19 -0.75 18.77
CA ARG A 25 -9.02 -0.13 18.13
C ARG A 25 -9.44 0.69 16.91
N LEU A 26 -8.79 1.83 16.72
CA LEU A 26 -8.94 2.64 15.51
C LEU A 26 -8.22 1.96 14.34
N TYR A 27 -8.92 1.84 13.23
CA TYR A 27 -8.38 1.51 11.91
C TYR A 27 -8.68 2.66 10.95
N ILE A 28 -7.76 2.98 10.05
CA ILE A 28 -8.05 3.91 8.96
C ILE A 28 -7.68 3.23 7.65
N ARG A 29 -8.67 3.12 6.77
CA ARG A 29 -8.55 2.46 5.46
C ARG A 29 -8.82 3.45 4.35
N SER A 30 -8.15 3.25 3.23
CA SER A 30 -8.57 3.87 1.96
C SER A 30 -9.48 2.88 1.24
N LEU A 31 -10.74 3.24 1.09
CA LEU A 31 -11.70 2.51 0.27
C LEU A 31 -11.71 3.15 -1.11
N PHE A 32 -11.79 2.35 -2.15
CA PHE A 32 -11.80 2.87 -3.50
C PHE A 32 -12.76 2.11 -4.39
N ASP A 33 -13.23 2.82 -5.40
CA ASP A 33 -14.12 2.30 -6.44
C ASP A 33 -13.69 2.88 -7.79
N ILE A 34 -13.62 2.03 -8.81
CA ILE A 34 -13.04 2.38 -10.11
C ILE A 34 -14.00 1.92 -11.20
N GLU A 35 -14.26 2.82 -12.14
CA GLU A 35 -15.15 2.58 -13.27
C GLU A 35 -14.47 3.01 -14.56
N TYR A 36 -14.44 2.12 -15.56
CA TYR A 36 -13.94 2.36 -16.93
C TYR A 36 -12.61 3.13 -17.06
N ALA A 37 -11.70 3.03 -16.09
CA ALA A 37 -10.46 3.80 -16.06
C ALA A 37 -9.28 3.02 -15.47
N PHE A 38 -8.07 3.54 -15.70
CA PHE A 38 -6.95 3.29 -14.80
C PHE A 38 -7.08 4.20 -13.59
N CYS A 39 -6.95 3.65 -12.39
CA CYS A 39 -6.84 4.41 -11.16
C CYS A 39 -5.71 3.88 -10.27
N ALA A 40 -4.96 4.80 -9.65
CA ALA A 40 -3.98 4.52 -8.61
C ALA A 40 -4.21 5.43 -7.42
N ILE A 41 -4.38 4.87 -6.22
CA ILE A 41 -4.62 5.62 -4.99
C ILE A 41 -3.35 5.66 -4.13
N LYS A 42 -3.07 6.80 -3.52
CA LYS A 42 -1.88 6.99 -2.69
C LYS A 42 -2.20 7.69 -1.37
N THR A 43 -1.48 7.29 -0.33
CA THR A 43 -1.45 7.98 0.98
C THR A 43 -0.02 8.47 1.21
N ASN A 44 0.16 9.79 1.35
CA ASN A 44 1.47 10.43 1.50
C ASN A 44 2.52 9.97 0.46
N GLY A 45 2.07 9.83 -0.80
CA GLY A 45 2.91 9.38 -1.92
C GLY A 45 3.13 7.86 -1.99
N VAL A 46 2.73 7.09 -0.97
CA VAL A 46 2.79 5.63 -0.99
C VAL A 46 1.62 5.08 -1.79
N LEU A 47 1.91 4.27 -2.82
CA LEU A 47 0.89 3.54 -3.57
C LEU A 47 0.19 2.53 -2.66
N GLY A 48 -1.10 2.73 -2.41
CA GLY A 48 -1.93 1.76 -1.72
C GLY A 48 -2.35 0.64 -2.67
N LEU A 49 -2.93 1.03 -3.81
CA LEU A 49 -3.36 0.12 -4.86
C LEU A 49 -3.50 0.85 -6.19
N ASP A 50 -3.26 0.13 -7.28
CA ASP A 50 -3.72 0.51 -8.61
C ASP A 50 -4.37 -0.68 -9.32
N ASN A 51 -5.15 -0.39 -10.37
CA ASN A 51 -5.75 -1.42 -11.20
C ASN A 51 -4.99 -1.63 -12.53
N ARG A 52 -3.68 -1.31 -12.61
CA ARG A 52 -2.87 -1.35 -13.85
C ARG A 52 -2.96 -2.69 -14.57
N ASN A 53 -2.92 -3.79 -13.84
CA ASN A 53 -3.05 -5.13 -14.42
C ASN A 53 -4.44 -5.39 -15.02
N SER A 54 -5.50 -4.80 -14.44
CA SER A 54 -6.85 -4.85 -14.97
C SER A 54 -6.97 -3.94 -16.19
N ALA A 55 -6.50 -2.69 -16.10
CA ALA A 55 -6.53 -1.70 -17.17
C ALA A 55 -5.77 -2.20 -18.42
N ARG A 56 -4.64 -2.87 -18.23
CA ARG A 56 -3.87 -3.55 -19.29
C ARG A 56 -4.68 -4.61 -20.05
N GLN A 57 -5.67 -5.22 -19.42
CA GLN A 57 -6.57 -6.20 -20.03
C GLN A 57 -7.83 -5.55 -20.61
N GLY A 58 -7.86 -4.21 -20.71
CA GLY A 58 -9.03 -3.45 -21.15
C GLY A 58 -10.14 -3.38 -20.10
N ARG A 59 -9.87 -3.81 -18.85
CA ARG A 59 -10.84 -3.81 -17.75
C ARG A 59 -10.52 -2.64 -16.82
N GLY A 60 -11.39 -1.64 -16.78
CA GLY A 60 -11.19 -0.44 -15.95
C GLY A 60 -11.94 -0.45 -14.63
N PHE A 61 -12.12 -1.61 -14.01
CA PHE A 61 -12.98 -1.76 -12.83
C PHE A 61 -12.23 -2.30 -11.62
N GLY A 62 -12.73 -1.97 -10.44
CA GLY A 62 -12.33 -2.60 -9.19
C GLY A 62 -12.79 -1.82 -7.96
N THR A 63 -13.22 -2.55 -6.93
CA THR A 63 -13.58 -2.00 -5.63
C THR A 63 -12.81 -2.78 -4.56
N SER A 64 -12.12 -2.11 -3.66
CA SER A 64 -11.42 -2.76 -2.54
C SER A 64 -11.00 -1.72 -1.50
N SER A 65 -10.16 -2.11 -0.53
CA SER A 65 -9.63 -1.22 0.49
C SER A 65 -8.19 -1.55 0.85
N THR A 66 -7.45 -0.55 1.33
CA THR A 66 -6.05 -0.69 1.75
C THR A 66 -5.85 -0.13 3.16
N ALA A 67 -4.81 -0.62 3.86
CA ALA A 67 -4.47 -0.20 5.22
C ALA A 67 -3.74 1.16 5.24
N ALA A 68 -4.44 2.23 4.84
CA ALA A 68 -3.89 3.58 4.73
C ALA A 68 -3.22 4.08 6.02
N MET A 69 -3.72 3.65 7.18
CA MET A 69 -3.15 3.94 8.50
C MET A 69 -1.64 3.71 8.61
N LEU A 70 -1.09 2.71 7.92
CA LEU A 70 0.35 2.42 7.92
C LEU A 70 1.21 3.56 7.40
N PHE A 71 0.60 4.44 6.60
CA PHE A 71 1.27 5.54 5.90
C PHE A 71 0.82 6.90 6.40
N LEU A 72 -0.06 6.97 7.42
CA LEU A 72 -0.52 8.20 8.04
C LEU A 72 0.24 8.48 9.33
N GLU A 73 0.45 9.75 9.63
CA GLU A 73 0.93 10.23 10.93
C GLU A 73 -0.12 11.11 11.63
N ASN A 74 0.02 11.30 12.94
CA ASN A 74 -0.79 12.31 13.64
C ASN A 74 -0.46 13.70 13.08
N GLY A 75 -1.47 14.45 12.65
CA GLY A 75 -1.32 15.76 12.01
C GLY A 75 -1.71 15.74 10.53
N GLU A 76 -1.02 16.54 9.73
CA GLU A 76 -1.34 16.79 8.32
C GLU A 76 -0.79 15.69 7.40
N ASN A 77 -1.66 15.13 6.56
CA ASN A 77 -1.36 14.08 5.59
C ASN A 77 -2.00 14.40 4.24
N GLU A 78 -1.47 13.82 3.15
CA GLU A 78 -2.06 13.90 1.82
C GLU A 78 -2.70 12.55 1.43
N ILE A 79 -3.91 12.60 0.88
CA ILE A 79 -4.46 11.51 0.08
C ILE A 79 -4.56 11.95 -1.38
N SER A 80 -4.35 11.02 -2.30
CA SER A 80 -4.47 11.32 -3.73
C SER A 80 -4.94 10.12 -4.53
N LEU A 81 -5.51 10.40 -5.69
CA LEU A 81 -5.76 9.41 -6.72
C LEU A 81 -5.29 9.93 -8.08
N GLU A 82 -4.82 9.03 -8.93
CA GLU A 82 -4.40 9.29 -10.31
C GLU A 82 -5.35 8.57 -11.25
N LEU A 83 -5.99 9.31 -12.17
CA LEU A 83 -6.92 8.77 -13.16
C LEU A 83 -6.31 8.82 -14.56
N GLY A 84 -6.34 7.70 -15.27
CA GLY A 84 -5.87 7.58 -16.66
C GLY A 84 -6.88 6.89 -17.57
N ALA A 85 -6.91 7.28 -18.84
CA ALA A 85 -7.75 6.65 -19.84
C ALA A 85 -7.25 5.22 -20.14
N LEU A 86 -8.18 4.29 -20.39
CA LEU A 86 -7.82 2.91 -20.75
C LEU A 86 -7.13 2.81 -22.11
N GLY A 87 -7.35 3.77 -23.00
CA GLY A 87 -6.71 3.83 -24.32
C GLY A 87 -5.18 3.79 -24.25
N TRP A 88 -4.58 4.28 -23.16
CA TRP A 88 -3.13 4.18 -22.94
C TRP A 88 -2.59 2.75 -22.94
N PHE A 89 -3.42 1.78 -22.55
CA PHE A 89 -3.07 0.37 -22.50
C PHE A 89 -3.49 -0.41 -23.75
N ASP A 90 -4.24 0.22 -24.67
CA ASP A 90 -4.68 -0.41 -25.90
C ASP A 90 -3.52 -0.49 -26.91
N LYS A 91 -3.22 -1.72 -27.35
CA LYS A 91 -2.18 -2.01 -28.34
C LYS A 91 -2.54 -1.47 -29.73
N LYS A 92 -3.83 -1.26 -30.00
CA LYS A 92 -4.33 -0.76 -31.29
C LYS A 92 -4.33 0.76 -31.38
N ALA A 93 -4.29 1.47 -30.25
CA ALA A 93 -4.27 2.93 -30.24
C ALA A 93 -2.91 3.47 -30.73
N THR A 94 -2.94 4.24 -31.81
CA THR A 94 -1.73 4.66 -32.53
C THR A 94 -1.33 6.10 -32.23
N SER A 95 -2.27 6.94 -31.76
CA SER A 95 -2.00 8.34 -31.42
C SER A 95 -2.19 8.64 -29.93
N VAL A 96 -1.54 9.70 -29.44
CA VAL A 96 -1.73 10.20 -28.07
C VAL A 96 -3.18 10.62 -27.83
N SER A 97 -3.84 11.22 -28.82
CA SER A 97 -5.23 11.66 -28.71
C SER A 97 -6.19 10.49 -28.50
N GLU A 98 -6.01 9.39 -29.25
CA GLU A 98 -6.80 8.17 -29.06
C GLU A 98 -6.55 7.56 -27.68
N ARG A 99 -5.28 7.52 -27.25
CA ARG A 99 -4.89 6.92 -25.97
C ARG A 99 -5.43 7.68 -24.76
N ALA A 100 -5.52 9.00 -24.87
CA ALA A 100 -5.95 9.89 -23.79
C ALA A 100 -7.47 10.07 -23.69
N GLN A 101 -8.25 9.48 -24.60
CA GLN A 101 -9.71 9.62 -24.60
C GLN A 101 -10.35 8.79 -23.47
N PHE A 102 -11.09 9.47 -22.59
CA PHE A 102 -11.84 8.82 -21.52
C PHE A 102 -13.19 8.29 -22.02
N ASN A 103 -13.63 7.17 -21.43
CA ASN A 103 -15.03 6.79 -21.46
C ASN A 103 -15.84 7.84 -20.68
N PRO A 104 -16.98 8.36 -21.16
CA PRO A 104 -17.80 9.31 -20.41
C PRO A 104 -18.27 8.82 -19.02
N GLN A 105 -18.32 7.51 -18.81
CA GLN A 105 -18.65 6.85 -17.54
C GLN A 105 -17.41 6.52 -16.70
N ALA A 106 -16.21 6.95 -17.11
CA ALA A 106 -15.00 6.73 -16.35
C ALA A 106 -15.04 7.49 -15.02
N GLY A 107 -14.56 6.84 -13.96
CA GLY A 107 -14.52 7.43 -12.64
C GLY A 107 -13.58 6.71 -11.71
N CYS A 108 -13.19 7.42 -10.66
CA CYS A 108 -12.52 6.80 -9.51
C CYS A 108 -12.92 7.55 -8.24
N LYS A 109 -13.26 6.79 -7.21
CA LYS A 109 -13.57 7.27 -5.88
C LYS A 109 -12.51 6.78 -4.91
N LEU A 110 -12.06 7.67 -4.04
CA LEU A 110 -11.20 7.37 -2.89
C LEU A 110 -11.85 7.94 -1.63
N GLU A 111 -12.15 7.09 -0.67
CA GLU A 111 -12.62 7.48 0.66
C GLU A 111 -11.57 7.08 1.70
N LEU A 112 -11.23 8.01 2.58
CA LEU A 112 -10.46 7.74 3.78
C LEU A 112 -11.43 7.56 4.94
N THR A 113 -11.52 6.35 5.48
CA THR A 113 -12.53 5.99 6.47
C THR A 113 -11.87 5.51 7.75
N ALA A 114 -12.21 6.15 8.86
CA ALA A 114 -11.90 5.70 10.21
C ALA A 114 -12.95 4.68 10.66
N MET A 115 -12.48 3.60 11.30
CA MET A 115 -13.31 2.50 11.77
C MET A 115 -12.95 2.22 13.23
N ARG A 116 -13.94 2.15 14.12
CA ARG A 116 -13.81 1.76 15.54
C ARG A 116 -14.95 0.83 15.90
N GLY A 117 -14.69 -0.48 15.92
CA GLY A 117 -15.74 -1.48 16.10
C GLY A 117 -16.76 -1.40 14.96
N SER A 118 -18.04 -1.24 15.27
CA SER A 118 -19.10 -1.04 14.28
C SER A 118 -19.22 0.39 13.75
N ASN A 119 -18.50 1.35 14.35
CA ASN A 119 -18.60 2.75 13.99
C ASN A 119 -17.64 3.07 12.86
N ASN A 120 -18.17 3.62 11.76
CA ASN A 120 -17.39 4.08 10.63
C ASN A 120 -17.63 5.59 10.42
N GLU A 121 -16.54 6.34 10.22
CA GLU A 121 -16.56 7.77 9.93
C GLU A 121 -15.73 8.03 8.68
N ILE A 122 -16.34 8.65 7.67
CA ILE A 122 -15.61 9.12 6.49
C ILE A 122 -14.87 10.40 6.88
N LEU A 123 -13.55 10.33 6.89
CA LEU A 123 -12.67 11.45 7.19
C LEU A 123 -12.56 12.40 5.99
N SER A 124 -12.49 11.83 4.78
CA SER A 124 -12.36 12.61 3.56
C SER A 124 -12.66 11.74 2.36
N ALA A 125 -13.04 12.38 1.25
CA ALA A 125 -13.20 11.71 -0.03
C ALA A 125 -12.65 12.55 -1.19
N ILE A 126 -12.26 11.87 -2.26
CA ILE A 126 -12.02 12.41 -3.59
C ILE A 126 -12.85 11.57 -4.55
N GLU A 127 -13.83 12.17 -5.21
CA GLU A 127 -14.60 11.52 -6.27
C GLU A 127 -14.30 12.22 -7.59
N VAL A 128 -13.94 11.45 -8.62
CA VAL A 128 -13.60 11.96 -9.94
C VAL A 128 -14.48 11.30 -10.98
N GLY A 129 -15.04 12.09 -11.90
CA GLY A 129 -15.72 11.61 -13.10
C GLY A 129 -15.29 12.40 -14.33
N ILE A 130 -15.92 12.15 -15.47
CA ILE A 130 -15.64 12.87 -16.71
C ILE A 130 -16.61 14.03 -16.90
N GLY A 131 -16.04 15.23 -17.08
CA GLY A 131 -16.76 16.46 -17.37
C GLY A 131 -17.34 16.50 -18.79
N LYS A 132 -18.10 17.55 -19.08
CA LYS A 132 -18.71 17.74 -20.42
C LYS A 132 -17.69 17.97 -21.53
N ASP A 133 -16.50 18.43 -21.17
CA ASP A 133 -15.36 18.62 -22.08
C ASP A 133 -14.59 17.31 -22.36
N GLY A 134 -15.01 16.20 -21.74
CA GLY A 134 -14.36 14.90 -21.88
C GLY A 134 -13.13 14.73 -20.99
N LEU A 135 -12.84 15.67 -20.09
CA LEU A 135 -11.70 15.61 -19.17
C LEU A 135 -12.12 15.21 -17.75
N PRO A 136 -11.21 14.61 -16.96
CA PRO A 136 -11.51 14.28 -15.57
C PRO A 136 -11.75 15.53 -14.70
N GLU A 137 -12.78 15.51 -13.88
CA GLU A 137 -13.15 16.59 -12.95
C GLU A 137 -13.47 16.00 -11.58
N ALA A 138 -13.06 16.70 -10.52
CA ALA A 138 -13.45 16.35 -9.17
C ALA A 138 -14.92 16.72 -8.97
N LYS A 139 -15.71 15.77 -8.50
CA LYS A 139 -17.06 16.03 -8.00
C LYS A 139 -16.96 16.40 -6.54
N VAL A 140 -17.70 17.42 -6.12
CA VAL A 140 -17.83 17.75 -4.70
C VAL A 140 -18.81 16.74 -4.08
N PRO A 141 -18.38 15.88 -3.15
CA PRO A 141 -19.29 14.98 -2.44
C PRO A 141 -20.37 15.80 -1.73
N ALA A 142 -21.63 15.36 -1.79
CA ALA A 142 -22.75 16.06 -1.15
C ALA A 142 -22.52 16.29 0.36
N ASP A 143 -21.80 15.36 0.99
CA ASP A 143 -21.49 15.36 2.41
C ASP A 143 -20.13 15.99 2.75
N GLU A 144 -19.43 16.66 1.81
CA GLU A 144 -18.09 17.20 2.07
C GLU A 144 -18.05 18.15 3.28
N GLN A 145 -19.11 18.93 3.49
CA GLN A 145 -19.22 19.84 4.65
C GLN A 145 -19.23 19.11 6.01
N LYS A 146 -19.54 17.82 6.03
CA LYS A 146 -19.55 16.99 7.25
C LYS A 146 -18.16 16.47 7.61
N PHE A 147 -17.22 16.48 6.67
CA PHE A 147 -15.87 15.96 6.89
C PHE A 147 -15.05 16.96 7.71
N LYS A 148 -14.88 16.64 9.01
CA LYS A 148 -14.19 17.51 9.98
C LYS A 148 -12.67 17.57 9.79
N THR A 149 -12.12 16.62 9.04
CA THR A 149 -10.67 16.43 8.90
C THR A 149 -10.09 17.03 7.63
N ILE A 150 -10.90 17.60 6.74
CA ILE A 150 -10.41 18.30 5.55
C ILE A 150 -9.67 19.58 5.96
N SER A 151 -8.45 19.75 5.46
CA SER A 151 -7.62 20.94 5.66
C SER A 151 -7.35 21.71 4.36
N GLY A 152 -7.80 21.21 3.21
CA GLY A 152 -7.66 21.89 1.91
C GLY A 152 -8.59 21.36 0.80
N PRO A 153 -8.75 22.14 -0.29
CA PRO A 153 -9.53 21.73 -1.45
C PRO A 153 -8.83 20.61 -2.23
N VAL A 154 -9.57 19.95 -3.12
CA VAL A 154 -8.97 19.02 -4.09
C VAL A 154 -8.19 19.81 -5.14
N VAL A 155 -6.93 19.43 -5.34
CA VAL A 155 -6.04 20.00 -6.35
C VAL A 155 -5.91 19.03 -7.52
N LYS A 156 -6.23 19.49 -8.73
CA LYS A 156 -6.08 18.75 -9.99
C LYS A 156 -4.77 19.11 -10.67
N GLN A 157 -3.99 18.11 -11.08
CA GLN A 157 -2.77 18.28 -11.86
C GLN A 157 -2.68 17.22 -12.95
N LYS A 158 -2.27 17.61 -14.15
CA LYS A 158 -1.93 16.67 -15.22
C LYS A 158 -0.44 16.35 -15.11
N ILE A 159 -0.10 15.07 -15.01
CA ILE A 159 1.27 14.60 -14.84
C ILE A 159 1.55 13.41 -15.76
N LEU A 160 2.82 13.08 -15.95
CA LEU A 160 3.20 11.79 -16.51
C LEU A 160 3.00 10.71 -15.44
N ALA A 161 2.45 9.57 -15.84
CA ALA A 161 2.47 8.37 -15.03
C ALA A 161 3.90 7.83 -14.89
N GLU A 162 4.07 6.87 -13.98
CA GLU A 162 5.31 6.12 -13.81
C GLU A 162 5.90 5.65 -15.15
N GLN A 163 7.15 6.01 -15.42
CA GLN A 163 7.87 5.69 -16.65
C GLN A 163 8.91 4.62 -16.38
N VAL A 164 9.12 3.74 -17.37
CA VAL A 164 10.06 2.61 -17.25
C VAL A 164 11.08 2.60 -18.38
N VAL A 165 12.22 1.99 -18.10
CA VAL A 165 13.34 1.79 -19.02
C VAL A 165 13.52 0.29 -19.24
N ARG A 166 13.56 -0.16 -20.50
CA ARG A 166 13.80 -1.58 -20.84
C ARG A 166 15.25 -1.98 -20.51
N GLY A 167 15.46 -3.26 -20.17
CA GLY A 167 16.79 -3.85 -20.01
C GLY A 167 17.28 -3.94 -18.56
N HIS A 168 16.43 -3.55 -17.60
CA HIS A 168 16.71 -3.65 -16.15
C HIS A 168 15.96 -4.82 -15.50
N LYS A 169 15.38 -5.69 -16.32
CA LYS A 169 14.72 -6.93 -15.93
C LYS A 169 14.81 -7.89 -17.11
N ASP A 170 14.76 -9.18 -16.82
CA ASP A 170 14.67 -10.23 -17.83
C ASP A 170 13.52 -9.92 -18.83
N ASP A 171 13.85 -10.01 -20.12
CA ASP A 171 12.96 -9.69 -21.23
C ASP A 171 11.71 -10.58 -21.23
N GLU A 172 11.78 -11.82 -20.72
CA GLU A 172 10.61 -12.70 -20.56
C GLU A 172 9.56 -12.10 -19.60
N TYR A 173 10.01 -11.30 -18.63
CA TYR A 173 9.19 -10.70 -17.60
C TYR A 173 8.92 -9.21 -17.84
N PHE A 174 9.36 -8.68 -18.98
CA PHE A 174 9.16 -7.28 -19.37
C PHE A 174 7.91 -7.12 -20.23
N ASN A 175 7.04 -6.17 -19.87
CA ASN A 175 5.83 -5.87 -20.63
C ASN A 175 5.71 -4.38 -20.94
N LEU A 176 6.00 -4.03 -22.19
CA LEU A 176 6.01 -2.64 -22.68
C LEU A 176 4.62 -1.97 -22.65
N TYR A 177 3.54 -2.75 -22.48
CA TYR A 177 2.17 -2.23 -22.36
C TYR A 177 1.70 -2.12 -20.90
N LYS A 178 2.47 -2.62 -19.92
CA LYS A 178 2.16 -2.44 -18.49
C LYS A 178 2.42 -0.99 -18.06
N TYR A 179 3.45 -0.36 -18.62
CA TYR A 179 3.80 1.04 -18.39
C TYR A 179 3.92 1.77 -19.73
N PRO A 180 2.79 2.24 -20.30
CA PRO A 180 2.82 2.90 -21.60
C PRO A 180 3.68 4.17 -21.56
N SER A 181 4.57 4.30 -22.55
CA SER A 181 5.44 5.47 -22.67
C SER A 181 4.64 6.76 -22.80
N LYS A 182 5.06 7.80 -22.07
CA LYS A 182 4.44 9.13 -22.03
C LYS A 182 2.98 9.12 -21.59
N MET A 183 2.52 8.06 -20.91
CA MET A 183 1.18 8.01 -20.35
C MET A 183 0.92 9.22 -19.47
N GLU A 184 -0.14 9.94 -19.78
CA GLU A 184 -0.61 11.07 -18.99
C GLU A 184 -1.75 10.63 -18.06
N VAL A 185 -1.69 11.09 -16.81
CA VAL A 185 -2.73 10.89 -15.81
C VAL A 185 -3.12 12.21 -15.18
N TYR A 186 -4.34 12.28 -14.66
CA TYR A 186 -4.83 13.39 -13.85
C TYR A 186 -4.76 13.00 -12.38
N ARG A 187 -3.85 13.64 -11.64
CA ARG A 187 -3.74 13.51 -10.20
C ARG A 187 -4.69 14.47 -9.51
N PHE A 188 -5.46 13.94 -8.57
CA PHE A 188 -6.31 14.68 -7.65
C PHE A 188 -5.81 14.42 -6.24
N SER A 189 -5.40 15.46 -5.52
CA SER A 189 -4.92 15.32 -4.14
C SER A 189 -5.60 16.31 -3.20
N ARG A 190 -5.64 15.97 -1.92
CA ARG A 190 -6.06 16.90 -0.87
C ARG A 190 -5.40 16.59 0.46
N GLN A 191 -5.30 17.61 1.29
CA GLN A 191 -4.78 17.50 2.65
C GLN A 191 -5.88 17.11 3.64
N VAL A 192 -5.49 16.25 4.59
CA VAL A 192 -6.35 15.71 5.65
C VAL A 192 -5.59 15.68 6.97
N LYS A 193 -6.25 16.14 8.04
CA LYS A 193 -5.69 16.12 9.39
C LYS A 193 -6.23 14.93 10.18
N VAL A 194 -5.34 14.04 10.60
CA VAL A 194 -5.69 12.80 11.31
C VAL A 194 -5.12 12.82 12.72
N SER A 195 -5.84 12.20 13.67
CA SER A 195 -5.42 12.06 15.07
C SER A 195 -5.79 10.70 15.65
N GLY A 196 -5.11 10.29 16.72
CA GLY A 196 -5.36 9.03 17.41
C GLY A 196 -4.66 7.83 16.79
N LEU A 197 -3.66 8.06 15.93
CA LEU A 197 -2.80 7.02 15.38
C LEU A 197 -1.72 6.60 16.38
N PRO A 198 -1.24 5.34 16.32
CA PRO A 198 -0.01 4.97 17.01
C PRO A 198 1.15 5.85 16.50
N GLU A 199 2.13 6.09 17.36
CA GLU A 199 3.33 6.82 16.98
C GLU A 199 4.28 5.89 16.23
N TRP A 200 4.22 5.93 14.90
CA TRP A 200 5.08 5.10 14.06
C TRP A 200 6.56 5.49 14.20
N PRO A 201 7.50 4.52 14.27
CA PRO A 201 8.93 4.82 14.33
C PRO A 201 9.42 5.69 13.16
N TRP A 202 8.85 5.49 11.96
CA TRP A 202 9.21 6.26 10.77
C TRP A 202 8.78 7.74 10.85
N ALA A 203 7.80 8.10 11.69
CA ALA A 203 7.28 9.47 11.77
C ALA A 203 8.35 10.46 12.28
N LYS A 204 9.37 10.00 13.00
CA LYS A 204 10.49 10.82 13.46
C LYS A 204 11.80 10.55 12.70
N ALA A 205 11.75 9.77 11.63
CA ALA A 205 12.93 9.43 10.85
C ALA A 205 13.56 10.67 10.20
N ALA A 206 14.87 10.61 9.95
CA ALA A 206 15.55 11.62 9.17
C ALA A 206 15.12 11.55 7.69
N PRO A 207 15.00 12.69 6.99
CA PRO A 207 14.62 12.70 5.58
C PRO A 207 15.72 12.08 4.71
N TYR A 208 15.30 11.25 3.76
CA TYR A 208 16.10 10.72 2.68
C TYR A 208 16.08 11.67 1.48
N SER A 209 17.25 11.99 0.95
CA SER A 209 17.42 12.86 -0.22
C SER A 209 18.37 12.29 -1.26
N ASP A 210 18.66 10.99 -1.18
CA ASP A 210 19.52 10.26 -2.10
C ASP A 210 20.97 10.75 -2.20
N THR A 211 21.56 11.13 -1.06
CA THR A 211 23.03 11.37 -1.00
C THR A 211 23.81 10.06 -1.21
N PRO A 212 25.06 10.10 -1.71
CA PRO A 212 25.87 8.89 -1.89
C PRO A 212 25.95 8.01 -0.63
N GLU A 213 26.07 8.63 0.55
CA GLU A 213 26.11 7.94 1.84
C GLU A 213 24.78 7.28 2.17
N GLN A 214 23.66 7.98 1.94
CA GLN A 214 22.32 7.43 2.14
C GLN A 214 22.00 6.31 1.15
N ARG A 215 22.36 6.44 -0.14
CA ARG A 215 22.23 5.38 -1.15
C ARG A 215 22.98 4.13 -0.68
N LYS A 216 24.26 4.27 -0.32
CA LYS A 216 25.08 3.15 0.14
C LYS A 216 24.50 2.48 1.40
N GLY A 217 24.01 3.26 2.36
CA GLY A 217 23.36 2.74 3.56
C GLY A 217 22.08 1.96 3.23
N LEU A 218 21.26 2.46 2.31
CA LEU A 218 20.04 1.79 1.87
C LEU A 218 20.36 0.47 1.14
N GLU A 219 21.32 0.48 0.21
CA GLU A 219 21.81 -0.74 -0.47
C GLU A 219 22.32 -1.78 0.53
N GLN A 220 23.05 -1.36 1.57
CA GLN A 220 23.50 -2.25 2.64
C GLN A 220 22.34 -2.87 3.41
N ALA A 221 21.29 -2.11 3.72
CA ALA A 221 20.10 -2.65 4.39
C ALA A 221 19.38 -3.70 3.52
N TYR A 222 19.26 -3.46 2.21
CA TYR A 222 18.78 -4.47 1.26
C TYR A 222 19.66 -5.73 1.26
N LEU A 223 20.99 -5.60 1.21
CA LEU A 223 21.90 -6.75 1.24
C LEU A 223 21.81 -7.56 2.54
N GLN A 224 21.57 -6.91 3.67
CA GLN A 224 21.39 -7.61 4.94
C GLN A 224 20.17 -8.53 4.92
N ILE A 225 19.06 -8.07 4.35
CA ILE A 225 17.84 -8.89 4.20
C ILE A 225 18.06 -9.98 3.15
N TRP A 226 18.64 -9.62 2.00
CA TRP A 226 18.98 -10.55 0.93
C TRP A 226 19.79 -11.74 1.48
N ARG A 227 20.81 -11.47 2.32
CA ARG A 227 21.65 -12.51 2.95
C ARG A 227 20.88 -13.37 3.93
N SER A 228 19.99 -12.80 4.74
CA SER A 228 19.15 -13.59 5.64
C SER A 228 18.24 -14.54 4.87
N MET A 229 17.67 -14.09 3.76
CA MET A 229 16.84 -14.92 2.88
C MET A 229 17.67 -16.02 2.18
N ASP A 230 18.82 -15.66 1.61
CA ASP A 230 19.72 -16.60 0.91
C ASP A 230 20.24 -17.70 1.84
N ASN A 231 20.61 -17.33 3.07
CA ASN A 231 21.05 -18.26 4.11
C ASN A 231 19.89 -19.01 4.78
N LYS A 232 18.64 -18.72 4.40
CA LYS A 232 17.41 -19.25 5.03
C LYS A 232 17.36 -19.01 6.55
N ASP A 233 17.98 -17.93 7.02
CA ASP A 233 18.01 -17.54 8.44
C ASP A 233 16.74 -16.77 8.82
N LEU A 234 15.67 -17.52 9.05
CA LEU A 234 14.37 -16.96 9.43
C LEU A 234 14.41 -16.22 10.77
N ALA A 235 15.31 -16.58 11.69
CA ALA A 235 15.42 -15.94 12.98
C ALA A 235 15.98 -14.51 12.84
N THR A 236 17.02 -14.34 12.04
CA THR A 236 17.58 -13.01 11.72
C THR A 236 16.64 -12.21 10.84
N LEU A 237 16.03 -12.84 9.82
CA LEU A 237 15.05 -12.18 8.95
C LEU A 237 13.87 -11.60 9.75
N ARG A 238 13.32 -12.36 10.70
CA ARG A 238 12.25 -11.90 11.57
C ARG A 238 12.67 -10.70 12.42
N LYS A 239 13.89 -10.68 12.94
CA LYS A 239 14.42 -9.52 13.69
C LYS A 239 14.52 -8.29 12.80
N GLN A 240 14.97 -8.45 11.55
CA GLN A 240 15.05 -7.37 10.57
C GLN A 240 13.66 -6.80 10.21
N LEU A 241 12.62 -7.63 10.23
CA LEU A 241 11.23 -7.25 9.92
C LEU A 241 10.44 -6.71 11.12
N LYS A 242 11.01 -6.70 12.33
CA LYS A 242 10.27 -6.47 13.60
C LYS A 242 9.37 -5.23 13.57
N LEU A 243 9.85 -4.09 13.07
CA LEU A 243 9.03 -2.86 13.04
C LEU A 243 7.88 -2.96 12.04
N SER A 244 8.09 -3.55 10.86
CA SER A 244 7.03 -3.84 9.90
C SER A 244 6.01 -4.81 10.46
N LEU A 245 6.45 -5.92 11.08
CA LEU A 245 5.54 -6.89 11.70
C LEU A 245 4.66 -6.23 12.77
N ALA A 246 5.24 -5.41 13.64
CA ALA A 246 4.48 -4.67 14.65
C ALA A 246 3.48 -3.68 14.03
N ALA A 247 3.86 -2.99 12.95
CA ALA A 247 2.98 -2.06 12.26
C ALA A 247 1.80 -2.77 11.59
N TRP A 248 2.08 -3.86 10.87
CA TRP A 248 1.04 -4.69 10.27
C TRP A 248 0.12 -5.29 11.33
N ALA A 249 0.65 -5.86 12.41
CA ALA A 249 -0.12 -6.44 13.52
C ALA A 249 -1.08 -5.42 14.14
N TRP A 250 -0.62 -4.18 14.31
CA TRP A 250 -1.47 -3.10 14.77
C TRP A 250 -2.62 -2.82 13.79
N SER A 251 -2.30 -2.74 12.49
CA SER A 251 -3.22 -2.33 11.43
C SER A 251 -4.24 -3.39 11.00
N THR A 252 -3.95 -4.67 11.25
CA THR A 252 -4.83 -5.79 10.89
C THR A 252 -5.52 -6.43 12.10
N GLY A 253 -5.00 -6.18 13.31
CA GLY A 253 -5.47 -6.86 14.52
C GLY A 253 -4.90 -8.28 14.66
N GLU A 254 -3.97 -8.66 13.79
CA GLU A 254 -3.28 -9.95 13.83
C GLU A 254 -2.05 -9.91 14.75
N THR A 255 -1.37 -11.06 14.87
CA THR A 255 -0.13 -11.18 15.63
C THR A 255 1.08 -11.00 14.72
N GLU A 256 2.21 -10.54 15.27
CA GLU A 256 3.48 -10.50 14.53
C GLU A 256 3.90 -11.88 13.99
N GLU A 257 3.58 -12.95 14.73
CA GLU A 257 3.82 -14.33 14.28
C GLU A 257 2.98 -14.67 13.05
N SER A 258 1.66 -14.48 13.11
CA SER A 258 0.76 -14.83 12.01
C SER A 258 1.14 -14.09 10.75
N ILE A 259 1.42 -12.79 10.83
CA ILE A 259 1.88 -11.99 9.69
C ILE A 259 3.22 -12.47 9.15
N PHE A 260 4.13 -12.93 10.02
CA PHE A 260 5.42 -13.43 9.58
C PHE A 260 5.28 -14.75 8.82
N VAL A 261 4.46 -15.69 9.32
CA VAL A 261 4.30 -17.03 8.72
C VAL A 261 3.35 -17.07 7.52
N ASP A 262 2.35 -16.18 7.48
CA ASP A 262 1.37 -16.09 6.38
C ASP A 262 1.94 -15.42 5.12
N ARG A 263 3.11 -14.77 5.24
CA ARG A 263 3.83 -14.29 4.06
C ARG A 263 4.32 -15.50 3.27
N ASP A 264 3.86 -15.64 2.03
CA ASP A 264 4.33 -16.64 1.04
C ASP A 264 5.86 -16.77 1.01
N MET A 265 6.58 -15.68 1.31
CA MET A 265 8.02 -15.65 1.52
C MET A 265 8.56 -16.79 2.42
N VAL A 266 7.90 -17.13 3.53
CA VAL A 266 8.39 -18.18 4.44
C VAL A 266 8.25 -19.56 3.80
N SER A 267 7.15 -19.84 3.11
CA SER A 267 7.02 -21.07 2.32
C SER A 267 7.98 -21.09 1.15
N ASP A 268 8.19 -19.95 0.48
CA ASP A 268 9.08 -19.81 -0.67
C ASP A 268 10.53 -20.12 -0.30
N ILE A 269 11.02 -19.63 0.84
CA ILE A 269 12.39 -19.90 1.33
C ILE A 269 12.62 -21.41 1.52
N HIS A 270 11.57 -22.16 1.87
CA HIS A 270 11.61 -23.61 2.00
C HIS A 270 11.42 -24.36 0.68
N ASN A 271 11.04 -23.69 -0.41
CA ASN A 271 10.98 -24.30 -1.74
C ASN A 271 12.37 -24.85 -2.12
N SER A 272 12.40 -26.07 -2.66
CA SER A 272 13.66 -26.76 -3.02
C SER A 272 14.46 -26.03 -4.11
N GLN A 273 13.78 -25.25 -4.95
CA GLN A 273 14.37 -24.45 -6.02
C GLN A 273 14.48 -22.97 -5.64
N PHE A 274 14.26 -22.63 -4.36
CA PHE A 274 14.46 -21.27 -3.87
C PHE A 274 15.88 -20.79 -4.19
N LYS A 275 15.97 -19.64 -4.86
CA LYS A 275 17.24 -19.00 -5.18
C LYS A 275 17.11 -17.50 -5.25
N MET A 276 17.86 -16.78 -4.42
CA MET A 276 17.93 -15.32 -4.52
C MET A 276 18.51 -14.88 -5.86
N ILE A 277 17.93 -13.84 -6.44
CA ILE A 277 18.46 -13.20 -7.65
C ILE A 277 19.58 -12.23 -7.23
N PRO A 278 20.78 -12.29 -7.84
CA PRO A 278 21.84 -11.33 -7.57
C PRO A 278 21.40 -9.90 -7.87
N ILE A 279 21.71 -8.97 -6.97
CA ILE A 279 21.31 -7.56 -7.11
C ILE A 279 22.28 -6.83 -8.04
N ASN A 280 21.76 -6.23 -9.09
CA ASN A 280 22.44 -5.21 -9.88
C ASN A 280 21.85 -3.83 -9.54
N TRP A 281 22.58 -3.02 -8.79
CA TRP A 281 22.10 -1.71 -8.31
C TRP A 281 21.75 -0.73 -9.42
N GLN A 282 22.34 -0.89 -10.61
CA GLN A 282 22.04 -0.03 -11.76
C GLN A 282 20.62 -0.25 -12.30
N ASP A 283 19.95 -1.34 -11.91
CA ASP A 283 18.60 -1.67 -12.34
C ASP A 283 17.51 -1.00 -11.51
N TYR A 284 17.87 -0.25 -10.48
CA TYR A 284 16.91 0.30 -9.52
C TYR A 284 17.02 1.82 -9.41
N ASP A 285 15.85 2.45 -9.29
CA ASP A 285 15.68 3.86 -8.92
C ASP A 285 15.09 3.97 -7.51
N VAL A 286 15.13 5.17 -6.95
CA VAL A 286 14.54 5.47 -5.64
C VAL A 286 13.10 5.94 -5.78
N GLN A 287 12.25 5.41 -4.92
CA GLN A 287 10.98 6.03 -4.59
C GLN A 287 10.99 6.61 -3.17
N ILE A 288 10.84 7.94 -3.08
CA ILE A 288 10.81 8.71 -1.83
C ILE A 288 9.36 9.06 -1.49
N MET A 289 8.94 8.77 -0.25
CA MET A 289 7.56 8.91 0.20
C MET A 289 7.51 9.52 1.61
N ASN A 290 6.32 9.87 2.10
CA ASN A 290 6.10 10.34 3.47
C ASN A 290 7.04 11.50 3.91
N LYS A 291 7.13 12.53 3.05
CA LYS A 291 7.95 13.73 3.29
C LYS A 291 9.45 13.40 3.41
N GLY A 292 9.92 12.38 2.71
CA GLY A 292 11.31 11.92 2.75
C GLY A 292 11.60 10.87 3.81
N ARG A 293 10.66 10.54 4.70
CA ARG A 293 10.91 9.63 5.82
C ARG A 293 10.73 8.16 5.47
N MET A 294 10.15 7.86 4.31
CA MET A 294 10.05 6.51 3.77
C MET A 294 10.73 6.44 2.40
N VAL A 295 11.44 5.34 2.16
CA VAL A 295 12.16 5.12 0.92
C VAL A 295 12.14 3.64 0.54
N ARG A 296 12.08 3.35 -0.76
CA ARG A 296 12.35 2.02 -1.31
C ARG A 296 13.05 2.12 -2.66
N LEU A 297 13.69 1.02 -3.06
CA LEU A 297 14.22 0.84 -4.41
C LEU A 297 13.19 0.13 -5.29
N ILE A 298 12.96 0.68 -6.47
CA ILE A 298 12.02 0.17 -7.48
C ILE A 298 12.78 -0.15 -8.76
N ASN A 299 12.46 -1.26 -9.41
CA ASN A 299 13.12 -1.65 -10.65
C ASN A 299 12.74 -0.71 -11.79
N LYS A 300 13.72 -0.29 -12.59
CA LYS A 300 13.55 0.64 -13.70
C LYS A 300 12.68 0.12 -14.83
N SER A 301 12.58 -1.20 -15.02
CA SER A 301 11.74 -1.84 -16.04
C SER A 301 10.33 -2.18 -15.54
N ASP A 302 10.17 -2.44 -14.24
CA ASP A 302 8.88 -2.76 -13.61
C ASP A 302 8.89 -2.32 -12.14
N PRO A 303 8.41 -1.11 -11.81
CA PRO A 303 8.47 -0.53 -10.47
C PRO A 303 7.81 -1.33 -9.34
N SER A 304 7.04 -2.38 -9.64
CA SER A 304 6.59 -3.32 -8.61
C SER A 304 7.71 -4.22 -8.09
N PHE A 305 8.77 -4.43 -8.87
CA PHE A 305 9.89 -5.30 -8.53
C PHE A 305 10.89 -4.59 -7.61
N SER A 306 11.31 -5.33 -6.59
CA SER A 306 12.28 -4.93 -5.56
C SER A 306 13.64 -5.62 -5.79
N PRO A 307 14.74 -5.11 -5.22
CA PRO A 307 16.02 -5.83 -5.15
C PRO A 307 15.93 -7.19 -4.45
N LEU A 308 14.92 -7.41 -3.60
CA LEU A 308 14.72 -8.67 -2.87
C LEU A 308 13.86 -9.63 -3.69
N ALA A 309 14.34 -9.96 -4.89
CA ALA A 309 13.70 -10.90 -5.79
C ALA A 309 14.39 -12.27 -5.75
N TYR A 310 13.61 -13.32 -5.98
CA TYR A 310 14.05 -14.70 -5.92
C TYR A 310 13.23 -15.59 -6.86
N TYR A 311 13.81 -16.72 -7.24
CA TYR A 311 13.12 -17.76 -7.97
C TYR A 311 12.50 -18.78 -7.01
N THR A 312 11.31 -19.26 -7.36
CA THR A 312 10.74 -20.52 -6.86
C THR A 312 10.39 -21.41 -8.05
N ASN A 313 10.11 -22.69 -7.79
CA ASN A 313 9.50 -23.57 -8.77
C ASN A 313 8.29 -24.22 -8.13
N ASP A 314 7.13 -23.89 -8.68
CA ASP A 314 5.84 -24.44 -8.25
C ASP A 314 5.29 -25.21 -9.45
N ASP A 315 5.06 -26.51 -9.25
CA ASP A 315 4.49 -27.43 -10.25
C ASP A 315 5.26 -27.50 -11.60
N GLY A 316 6.59 -27.33 -11.56
CA GLY A 316 7.46 -27.45 -12.74
C GLY A 316 7.64 -26.15 -13.51
N SER A 317 6.98 -25.06 -13.11
CA SER A 317 7.20 -23.72 -13.67
C SER A 317 8.05 -22.87 -12.75
N MET A 318 9.12 -22.27 -13.30
CA MET A 318 9.89 -21.28 -12.58
C MET A 318 9.09 -19.97 -12.47
N SER A 319 9.06 -19.40 -11.27
CA SER A 319 8.39 -18.13 -10.97
C SER A 319 9.38 -17.15 -10.38
N ILE A 320 9.24 -15.85 -10.69
CA ILE A 320 9.95 -14.79 -9.97
C ILE A 320 9.02 -14.18 -8.94
N ASN A 321 9.43 -14.27 -7.68
CA ASN A 321 8.78 -13.68 -6.52
C ASN A 321 9.68 -12.61 -5.91
N PHE A 322 9.11 -11.76 -5.05
CA PHE A 322 9.87 -10.72 -4.37
C PHE A 322 9.13 -10.21 -3.13
N ILE A 323 9.89 -9.65 -2.19
CA ILE A 323 9.34 -8.77 -1.15
C ILE A 323 9.70 -7.31 -1.47
N ALA A 324 8.76 -6.39 -1.26
CA ALA A 324 8.90 -4.97 -1.61
C ALA A 324 8.90 -4.06 -0.36
N PRO A 325 9.95 -4.14 0.47
CA PRO A 325 10.01 -3.42 1.74
C PRO A 325 10.10 -1.90 1.57
N ILE A 326 9.62 -1.19 2.59
CA ILE A 326 9.86 0.25 2.75
C ILE A 326 10.75 0.49 3.96
N PHE A 327 11.77 1.33 3.78
CA PHE A 327 12.75 1.68 4.80
C PHE A 327 12.60 3.11 5.29
N SER A 328 13.13 3.37 6.49
CA SER A 328 13.30 4.71 7.07
C SER A 328 14.68 4.85 7.66
N LEU A 329 15.25 6.06 7.60
CA LEU A 329 16.53 6.39 8.24
C LEU A 329 16.29 6.78 9.72
N ILE A 330 16.45 5.82 10.62
CA ILE A 330 16.18 5.97 12.06
C ILE A 330 17.52 5.86 12.79
N ASN A 331 17.87 6.88 13.58
CA ASN A 331 19.11 6.92 14.35
C ASN A 331 20.38 6.67 13.50
N GLY A 332 20.38 7.10 12.24
CA GLY A 332 21.51 6.92 11.32
C GLY A 332 21.54 5.57 10.59
N GLU A 333 20.57 4.68 10.83
CA GLU A 333 20.48 3.37 10.19
C GLU A 333 19.20 3.24 9.36
N PHE A 334 19.28 2.50 8.25
CA PHE A 334 18.10 2.16 7.45
C PHE A 334 17.41 0.94 8.07
N VAL A 335 16.18 1.15 8.54
CA VAL A 335 15.36 0.11 9.16
C VAL A 335 14.12 -0.12 8.32
N LEU A 336 13.75 -1.38 8.11
CA LEU A 336 12.53 -1.77 7.40
C LEU A 336 11.32 -1.48 8.29
N VAL A 337 10.41 -0.64 7.81
CA VAL A 337 9.27 -0.14 8.58
C VAL A 337 7.91 -0.61 8.06
N ILE A 338 7.78 -1.01 6.79
CA ILE A 338 6.55 -1.58 6.21
C ILE A 338 6.87 -2.75 5.29
#